data_AF-A0A956UYM2-F1
#
_entry.id   AF-A0A956UYM2-F1
#
_cell.length_a   1.000
_cell.length_b   1.000
_cell.length_c   1.000
_cell.angle_alpha   90.00
_cell.angle_beta   90.00
_cell.angle_gamma   90.00
#
_symmetry.space_group_name_H-M   'P 1'
#
loop_
_entity.id
_entity.type
_entity.pdbx_description
1 polymer ?
#
loop_
_entity_poly.entity_id
_entity_poly.type
_entity_poly.pdbx_seq_one_letter_code
_entity_poly.pdbx_strand_id
1 'polypeptide(L)'
;MKRLFLMLSLLLTVVFSVQGAAAQVGAGEELTNAEDIEGLSAAYSRTYAVDYEALMASPSATGLDTAALMQSITIFAYVFDDNDAASDFFSDAKKQYEESLTESMEGLGEVTVSDLEGVDKDGLQVSIDMADLGMAMNVSVFIDGDTIFIVMVMDADVDAANETAVNVANYIAEADVDDEEVTFNEDGTSTGGVFDRFPESGSDEVNGLNVDSDSDLLAEGAA
;
A
#
# COMPACT_ATOMS: atom_id res chain seq x y z
N MET A 1 0.64 20.99 -13.19
CA MET A 1 1.75 20.01 -13.28
C MET A 1 2.71 20.05 -12.09
N LYS A 2 3.40 21.15 -11.74
CA LYS A 2 4.31 21.18 -10.56
C LYS A 2 3.65 21.03 -9.18
N ARG A 3 2.34 21.31 -9.04
CA ARG A 3 1.56 21.11 -7.79
C ARG A 3 0.92 19.71 -7.70
N LEU A 4 0.61 19.11 -8.85
CA LEU A 4 0.10 17.74 -9.03
C LEU A 4 1.10 16.70 -8.51
N PHE A 5 2.39 16.90 -8.81
CA PHE A 5 3.47 16.05 -8.33
C PHE A 5 3.72 16.16 -6.81
N LEU A 6 3.36 17.30 -6.21
CA LEU A 6 3.66 17.65 -4.82
C LEU A 6 2.63 17.08 -3.82
N MET A 7 1.42 16.81 -4.30
CA MET A 7 0.29 16.32 -3.48
C MET A 7 0.04 14.83 -3.65
N LEU A 8 0.21 14.31 -4.88
CA LEU A 8 0.39 12.87 -5.08
C LEU A 8 1.66 12.41 -4.34
N SER A 9 2.73 13.24 -4.34
CA SER A 9 3.83 13.08 -3.39
C SER A 9 3.29 13.05 -1.99
N LEU A 10 2.58 14.03 -1.43
CA LEU A 10 2.12 13.97 -0.02
C LEU A 10 1.36 12.68 0.37
N LEU A 11 0.42 12.22 -0.48
CA LEU A 11 -0.32 10.97 -0.26
C LEU A 11 0.60 9.74 -0.36
N LEU A 12 1.48 9.73 -1.36
CA LEU A 12 2.58 8.78 -1.43
C LEU A 12 3.64 9.06 -0.36
N THR A 13 3.73 10.20 0.32
CA THR A 13 4.84 10.51 1.24
C THR A 13 4.48 9.97 2.60
N VAL A 14 3.20 9.82 2.93
CA VAL A 14 2.78 9.03 4.10
C VAL A 14 3.01 7.53 3.85
N VAL A 15 2.85 7.06 2.61
CA VAL A 15 3.01 5.63 2.24
C VAL A 15 4.45 5.26 1.82
N PHE A 16 5.25 6.22 1.34
CA PHE A 16 6.62 6.05 0.81
C PHE A 16 7.68 6.83 1.62
N SER A 17 7.35 7.51 2.73
CA SER A 17 8.36 8.11 3.65
C SER A 17 9.26 7.06 4.33
N VAL A 18 8.95 5.80 4.11
CA VAL A 18 9.72 4.65 4.58
C VAL A 18 10.57 4.04 3.46
N GLN A 19 10.43 4.44 2.19
CA GLN A 19 11.35 4.02 1.14
C GLN A 19 12.48 5.03 1.02
N GLY A 20 13.57 4.76 1.75
CA GLY A 20 14.80 5.56 1.72
C GLY A 20 15.40 5.70 0.32
N ALA A 21 15.18 6.86 -0.29
CA ALA A 21 16.10 7.58 -1.18
C ALA A 21 16.63 6.89 -2.46
N ALA A 22 15.85 6.92 -3.56
CA ALA A 22 16.43 7.04 -4.92
C ALA A 22 15.46 7.50 -6.06
N ALA A 23 14.61 8.52 -5.90
CA ALA A 23 14.06 9.23 -7.08
C ALA A 23 13.56 10.65 -6.77
N GLN A 24 14.45 11.62 -6.95
CA GLN A 24 14.29 13.06 -6.77
C GLN A 24 13.10 13.70 -7.52
N VAL A 25 12.18 14.36 -6.81
CA VAL A 25 11.69 15.72 -7.14
C VAL A 25 11.34 16.46 -5.84
N GLY A 26 12.06 17.55 -5.57
CA GLY A 26 11.91 18.32 -4.34
C GLY A 26 10.59 19.08 -4.22
N ALA A 27 9.92 18.87 -3.09
CA ALA A 27 9.35 19.90 -2.23
C ALA A 27 8.71 19.23 -1.00
N GLY A 28 9.20 19.56 0.20
CA GLY A 28 8.64 19.12 1.49
C GLY A 28 9.68 18.43 2.38
N GLU A 29 10.54 19.21 3.03
CA GLU A 29 11.63 18.75 3.93
C GLU A 29 11.15 18.29 5.33
N GLU A 30 9.86 18.03 5.56
CA GLU A 30 9.33 17.85 6.94
C GLU A 30 8.66 16.51 7.25
N LEU A 31 8.60 15.54 6.33
CA LEU A 31 7.95 14.23 6.57
C LEU A 31 8.78 13.02 6.09
N THR A 32 10.10 13.17 5.95
CA THR A 32 10.95 12.22 5.20
C THR A 32 11.73 11.19 6.04
N ASN A 33 11.55 11.14 7.37
CA ASN A 33 12.18 10.08 8.16
C ASN A 33 11.11 9.33 8.95
N ALA A 34 10.86 8.07 8.58
CA ALA A 34 10.08 7.18 9.42
C ALA A 34 10.67 7.03 10.84
N GLU A 35 11.98 7.29 11.01
CA GLU A 35 12.67 7.40 12.31
C GLU A 35 12.12 8.51 13.23
N ASP A 36 11.42 9.51 12.67
CA ASP A 36 10.84 10.62 13.45
C ASP A 36 9.40 10.31 13.94
N ILE A 37 8.84 9.16 13.55
CA ILE A 37 7.50 8.72 13.99
C ILE A 37 7.63 8.12 15.40
N GLU A 38 7.06 8.82 16.39
CA GLU A 38 7.09 8.37 17.79
C GLU A 38 6.44 6.98 17.93
N GLY A 39 7.19 6.05 18.51
CA GLY A 39 6.74 4.68 18.75
C GLY A 39 6.78 3.75 17.54
N LEU A 40 7.24 4.18 16.35
CA LEU A 40 7.42 3.27 15.22
C LEU A 40 8.64 2.36 15.46
N SER A 41 8.41 1.05 15.46
CA SER A 41 9.45 0.05 15.75
C SER A 41 9.93 -0.69 14.50
N ALA A 42 9.03 -0.95 13.56
CA ALA A 42 9.32 -1.58 12.28
C ALA A 42 8.37 -1.11 11.19
N ALA A 43 8.80 -1.21 9.94
CA ALA A 43 7.92 -0.96 8.81
C ALA A 43 8.30 -1.82 7.62
N TYR A 44 7.30 -2.44 7.01
CA TYR A 44 7.47 -3.43 5.95
C TYR A 44 6.55 -3.14 4.78
N SER A 45 6.94 -3.59 3.59
CA SER A 45 6.03 -3.64 2.45
C SER A 45 6.16 -4.93 1.67
N ARG A 46 5.05 -5.38 1.07
CA ARG A 46 4.99 -6.40 0.04
C ARG A 46 4.27 -5.86 -1.20
N THR A 47 4.89 -6.02 -2.36
CA THR A 47 4.28 -5.68 -3.65
C THR A 47 3.97 -6.94 -4.42
N TYR A 48 2.76 -7.01 -4.99
CA TYR A 48 2.33 -8.01 -5.94
C TYR A 48 2.16 -7.37 -7.31
N ALA A 49 2.66 -8.04 -8.33
CA ALA A 49 2.54 -7.59 -9.70
C ALA A 49 2.41 -8.78 -10.65
N VAL A 50 2.11 -8.45 -11.90
CA VAL A 50 2.12 -9.42 -12.99
C VAL A 50 3.55 -9.95 -13.18
N ASP A 51 3.71 -11.27 -13.28
CA ASP A 51 5.00 -11.89 -13.63
C ASP A 51 5.29 -11.63 -15.12
N TYR A 52 5.93 -10.49 -15.38
CA TYR A 52 6.32 -10.07 -16.71
C TYR A 52 7.31 -11.02 -17.37
N GLU A 53 8.17 -11.71 -16.61
CA GLU A 53 9.13 -12.66 -17.15
C GLU A 53 8.41 -13.89 -17.72
N ALA A 54 7.51 -14.50 -16.93
CA ALA A 54 6.70 -15.62 -17.39
C ALA A 54 5.78 -15.23 -18.54
N LEU A 55 5.21 -14.03 -18.49
CA LEU A 55 4.31 -13.51 -19.52
C LEU A 55 5.04 -13.27 -20.86
N MET A 56 6.26 -12.74 -20.82
CA MET A 56 7.11 -12.56 -22.01
C MET A 56 7.71 -13.86 -22.53
N ALA A 57 7.89 -14.87 -21.67
CA ALA A 57 8.27 -16.21 -22.06
C ALA A 57 7.11 -16.99 -22.74
N SER A 58 5.88 -16.51 -22.62
CA SER A 58 4.70 -17.19 -23.16
C SER A 58 4.49 -16.91 -24.66
N PRO A 59 4.29 -17.96 -25.49
CA PRO A 59 4.05 -17.81 -26.93
C PRO A 59 2.71 -17.13 -27.29
N SER A 60 1.83 -16.86 -26.31
CA SER A 60 0.53 -16.20 -26.51
C SER A 60 0.51 -14.70 -26.15
N ALA A 61 1.66 -14.06 -25.92
CA ALA A 61 1.75 -12.65 -25.49
C ALA A 61 1.26 -11.60 -26.52
N THR A 62 0.66 -12.00 -27.65
CA THR A 62 0.06 -11.06 -28.61
C THR A 62 -1.37 -10.70 -28.20
N GLY A 63 -1.63 -9.42 -27.94
CA GLY A 63 -2.96 -8.91 -27.60
C GLY A 63 -3.22 -8.73 -26.10
N LEU A 64 -2.16 -8.54 -25.32
CA LEU A 64 -2.25 -8.27 -23.89
C LEU A 64 -3.00 -6.96 -23.62
N ASP A 65 -3.94 -7.02 -22.69
CA ASP A 65 -4.59 -5.83 -22.17
C ASP A 65 -3.58 -5.07 -21.31
N THR A 66 -3.16 -3.90 -21.79
CA THR A 66 -2.16 -3.06 -21.10
C THR A 66 -2.65 -2.59 -19.74
N ALA A 67 -3.97 -2.46 -19.54
CA ALA A 67 -4.51 -2.07 -18.25
C ALA A 67 -4.39 -3.23 -17.24
N ALA A 68 -4.64 -4.47 -17.69
CA ALA A 68 -4.41 -5.67 -16.87
C ALA A 68 -2.93 -5.88 -16.51
N LEU A 69 -2.00 -5.42 -17.36
CA LEU A 69 -0.57 -5.46 -17.04
C LEU A 69 -0.19 -4.47 -15.93
N MET A 70 -0.92 -3.36 -15.80
CA MET A 70 -0.67 -2.34 -14.78
C MET A 70 -1.30 -2.67 -13.42
N GLN A 71 -1.94 -3.83 -13.29
CA GLN A 71 -2.47 -4.29 -12.02
C GLN A 71 -1.34 -4.52 -11.02
N SER A 72 -1.45 -3.89 -9.86
CA SER A 72 -0.49 -4.08 -8.76
C SER A 72 -1.17 -3.90 -7.43
N ILE A 73 -0.72 -4.65 -6.43
CA ILE A 73 -1.15 -4.52 -5.05
C ILE A 73 0.09 -4.24 -4.21
N THR A 74 0.06 -3.23 -3.36
CA THR A 74 1.12 -3.01 -2.37
C THR A 74 0.52 -2.93 -0.99
N ILE A 75 1.03 -3.75 -0.08
CA ILE A 75 0.65 -3.74 1.32
C ILE A 75 1.80 -3.16 2.11
N PHE A 76 1.51 -2.19 2.97
CA PHE A 76 2.44 -1.67 3.97
C PHE A 76 1.95 -2.07 5.36
N ALA A 77 2.89 -2.38 6.23
CA ALA A 77 2.64 -2.58 7.64
C ALA A 77 3.60 -1.72 8.47
N TYR A 78 3.04 -0.87 9.32
CA TYR A 78 3.76 -0.02 10.25
C TYR A 78 3.51 -0.56 11.65
N VAL A 79 4.55 -1.14 12.25
CA VAL A 79 4.48 -1.75 13.57
C VAL A 79 4.97 -0.75 14.60
N PHE A 80 4.15 -0.51 15.62
CA PHE A 80 4.47 0.40 16.71
C PHE A 80 4.89 -0.37 17.97
N ASP A 81 5.49 0.33 18.92
CA ASP A 81 5.88 -0.21 20.22
C ASP A 81 4.65 -0.62 21.07
N ASP A 82 3.52 0.06 20.87
CA ASP A 82 2.24 -0.24 21.52
C ASP A 82 1.01 0.28 20.74
N ASN A 83 -0.17 -0.20 21.15
CA ASN A 83 -1.45 0.15 20.54
C ASN A 83 -1.82 1.64 20.71
N ASP A 84 -1.36 2.30 21.77
CA ASP A 84 -1.70 3.70 22.02
C ASP A 84 -0.96 4.59 21.01
N ALA A 85 0.32 4.33 20.75
CA ALA A 85 1.10 5.00 19.73
C ALA A 85 0.52 4.80 18.32
N ALA A 86 0.16 3.57 17.96
CA ALA A 86 -0.49 3.27 16.68
C ALA A 86 -1.84 4.01 16.55
N SER A 87 -2.66 4.02 17.60
CA SER A 87 -3.96 4.69 17.60
C SER A 87 -3.83 6.21 17.49
N ASP A 88 -2.88 6.82 18.20
CA ASP A 88 -2.63 8.26 18.13
C ASP A 88 -2.16 8.66 16.74
N PHE A 89 -1.22 7.91 16.15
CA PHE A 89 -0.76 8.14 14.79
C PHE A 89 -1.90 7.99 13.77
N PHE A 90 -2.71 6.93 13.86
CA PHE A 90 -3.84 6.70 12.96
C PHE A 90 -4.88 7.81 13.05
N SER A 91 -5.23 8.27 14.27
CA SER A 91 -6.18 9.37 14.48
C SER A 91 -5.68 10.68 13.87
N ASP A 92 -4.40 11.01 14.08
CA ASP A 92 -3.80 12.21 13.52
C ASP A 92 -3.70 12.15 12.00
N ALA A 93 -3.35 10.99 11.44
CA ALA A 93 -3.33 10.76 10.00
C ALA A 93 -4.73 10.89 9.39
N LYS A 94 -5.75 10.22 9.97
CA LYS A 94 -7.15 10.28 9.49
C LYS A 94 -7.65 11.73 9.45
N LYS A 95 -7.41 12.50 10.50
CA LYS A 95 -7.80 13.91 10.55
C LYS A 95 -7.10 14.75 9.47
N GLN A 96 -5.80 14.56 9.28
CA GLN A 96 -5.05 15.27 8.23
C GLN A 96 -5.57 14.91 6.82
N TYR A 97 -5.88 13.64 6.58
CA TYR A 97 -6.45 13.17 5.32
C TYR A 97 -7.81 13.81 5.06
N GLU A 98 -8.73 13.78 6.03
CA GLU A 98 -10.05 14.40 5.90
C GLU A 98 -9.96 15.91 5.62
N GLU A 99 -9.00 16.61 6.24
CA GLU A 99 -8.77 18.04 6.05
C GLU A 99 -8.08 18.37 4.70
N SER A 100 -7.22 17.49 4.19
CA SER A 100 -6.33 17.77 3.03
C SER A 100 -6.81 17.21 1.68
N LEU A 101 -7.56 16.10 1.67
CA LEU A 101 -7.87 15.35 0.43
C LEU A 101 -8.76 16.13 -0.54
N THR A 102 -9.72 16.89 -0.02
CA THR A 102 -10.71 17.60 -0.87
C THR A 102 -10.08 18.76 -1.64
N GLU A 103 -9.09 19.46 -1.07
CA GLU A 103 -8.44 20.61 -1.73
C GLU A 103 -7.24 20.19 -2.61
N SER A 104 -6.62 19.03 -2.32
CA SER A 104 -5.35 18.64 -2.92
C SER A 104 -5.46 17.75 -4.16
N MET A 105 -6.63 17.15 -4.40
CA MET A 105 -6.81 16.14 -5.45
C MET A 105 -7.60 16.64 -6.67
N GLU A 106 -7.88 17.94 -6.74
CA GLU A 106 -8.43 18.57 -7.94
C GLU A 106 -7.50 18.31 -9.15
N GLY A 107 -7.93 17.40 -10.04
CA GLY A 107 -7.25 17.08 -11.29
C GLY A 107 -6.55 15.72 -11.37
N LEU A 108 -6.69 14.86 -10.36
CA LEU A 108 -6.28 13.44 -10.45
C LEU A 108 -7.38 12.54 -11.01
N GLY A 109 -8.64 12.95 -10.92
CA GLY A 109 -9.79 12.13 -11.27
C GLY A 109 -10.97 12.39 -10.36
N GLU A 110 -11.93 11.47 -10.34
CA GLU A 110 -12.97 11.45 -9.31
C GLU A 110 -12.39 10.79 -8.05
N VAL A 111 -12.45 11.50 -6.92
CA VAL A 111 -11.93 11.04 -5.64
C VAL A 111 -13.09 10.85 -4.68
N THR A 112 -13.15 9.67 -4.07
CA THR A 112 -14.09 9.34 -3.01
C THR A 112 -13.32 8.95 -1.76
N VAL A 113 -13.71 9.54 -0.63
CA VAL A 113 -13.17 9.22 0.69
C VAL A 113 -14.34 8.75 1.55
N SER A 114 -14.20 7.59 2.17
CA SER A 114 -15.22 6.99 3.02
C SER A 114 -14.57 6.21 4.17
N ASP A 115 -15.35 5.86 5.17
CA ASP A 115 -14.91 4.83 6.13
C ASP A 115 -14.70 3.50 5.38
N LEU A 116 -13.77 2.69 5.88
CA LEU A 116 -13.52 1.35 5.33
C LEU A 116 -14.70 0.44 5.69
N GLU A 117 -15.51 0.09 4.69
CA GLU A 117 -16.62 -0.86 4.85
C GLU A 117 -16.19 -2.28 4.48
N GLY A 118 -16.80 -3.28 5.15
CA GLY A 118 -16.58 -4.69 4.85
C GLY A 118 -15.39 -5.33 5.55
N VAL A 119 -14.65 -4.57 6.37
CA VAL A 119 -13.58 -5.06 7.25
C VAL A 119 -13.97 -4.78 8.71
N ASP A 120 -13.82 -5.75 9.61
CA ASP A 120 -14.13 -5.57 11.05
C ASP A 120 -13.00 -4.85 11.80
N LYS A 121 -12.56 -3.71 11.26
CA LYS A 121 -11.51 -2.83 11.80
C LYS A 121 -11.89 -1.37 11.54
N ASP A 122 -11.40 -0.46 12.39
CA ASP A 122 -11.52 0.97 12.11
C ASP A 122 -10.54 1.35 11.00
N GLY A 123 -11.02 2.11 10.02
CA GLY A 123 -10.28 2.32 8.78
C GLY A 123 -10.86 3.44 7.91
N LEU A 124 -10.06 3.84 6.94
CA LEU A 124 -10.38 4.80 5.90
C LEU A 124 -10.15 4.15 4.54
N GLN A 125 -11.02 4.44 3.59
CA GLN A 125 -10.85 4.07 2.20
C GLN A 125 -10.82 5.31 1.32
N VAL A 126 -9.87 5.36 0.39
CA VAL A 126 -9.75 6.39 -0.64
C VAL A 126 -9.78 5.72 -2.00
N SER A 127 -10.75 6.06 -2.83
CA SER A 127 -10.86 5.60 -4.21
C SER A 127 -10.57 6.75 -5.16
N ILE A 128 -9.77 6.51 -6.19
CA ILE A 128 -9.40 7.49 -7.21
C ILE A 128 -9.66 6.86 -8.59
N ASP A 129 -10.63 7.39 -9.32
CA ASP A 129 -10.88 7.03 -10.71
C ASP A 129 -10.11 7.98 -11.64
N MET A 130 -9.03 7.47 -12.24
CA MET A 130 -8.21 8.16 -13.22
C MET A 130 -8.68 7.82 -14.64
N ALA A 131 -9.95 8.09 -14.95
CA ALA A 131 -10.60 7.73 -16.22
C ALA A 131 -9.80 8.12 -17.48
N ASP A 132 -9.09 9.25 -17.46
CA ASP A 132 -8.23 9.71 -18.56
C ASP A 132 -7.04 8.76 -18.85
N LEU A 133 -6.63 7.98 -17.85
CA LEU A 133 -5.58 6.97 -17.92
C LEU A 133 -6.12 5.55 -18.06
N GLY A 134 -7.44 5.35 -17.92
CA GLY A 134 -8.06 4.03 -17.89
C GLY A 134 -7.59 3.20 -16.68
N MET A 135 -7.39 3.86 -15.54
CA MET A 135 -6.91 3.25 -14.31
C MET A 135 -7.74 3.74 -13.13
N ALA A 136 -7.80 2.91 -12.10
CA ALA A 136 -8.30 3.27 -10.79
C ALA A 136 -7.26 2.90 -9.72
N MET A 137 -7.32 3.62 -8.61
CA MET A 137 -6.52 3.32 -7.42
C MET A 137 -7.44 3.27 -6.21
N ASN A 138 -7.26 2.25 -5.39
CA ASN A 138 -7.81 2.19 -4.04
C ASN A 138 -6.68 2.24 -3.02
N VAL A 139 -6.87 3.00 -1.95
CA VAL A 139 -6.02 2.98 -0.76
C VAL A 139 -6.92 2.73 0.45
N SER A 140 -6.73 1.60 1.10
CA SER A 140 -7.41 1.25 2.35
C SER A 140 -6.40 1.30 3.49
N VAL A 141 -6.68 2.11 4.52
CA VAL A 141 -5.86 2.23 5.72
C VAL A 141 -6.66 1.73 6.91
N PHE A 142 -6.12 0.84 7.72
CA PHE A 142 -6.79 0.37 8.93
C PHE A 142 -5.79 0.02 10.02
N ILE A 143 -6.26 0.05 11.26
CA ILE A 143 -5.46 -0.28 12.44
C ILE A 143 -5.88 -1.64 12.99
N ASP A 144 -4.90 -2.45 13.38
CA ASP A 144 -5.12 -3.68 14.12
C ASP A 144 -4.06 -3.90 15.19
N GLY A 145 -4.43 -3.66 16.45
CA GLY A 145 -3.50 -3.72 17.58
C GLY A 145 -2.49 -2.58 17.54
N ASP A 146 -1.21 -2.95 17.52
CA ASP A 146 -0.05 -2.06 17.42
C ASP A 146 0.39 -1.84 15.97
N THR A 147 -0.35 -2.37 14.99
CA THR A 147 0.05 -2.31 13.58
C THR A 147 -0.98 -1.54 12.75
N ILE A 148 -0.49 -0.63 11.90
CA ILE A 148 -1.29 0.04 10.88
C ILE A 148 -0.98 -0.57 9.52
N PHE A 149 -2.03 -0.95 8.80
CA PHE A 149 -1.93 -1.48 7.45
C PHE A 149 -2.39 -0.46 6.43
N ILE A 150 -1.68 -0.41 5.31
CA ILE A 150 -2.07 0.34 4.11
C ILE A 150 -2.10 -0.63 2.95
N VAL A 151 -3.28 -0.87 2.39
CA VAL A 151 -3.46 -1.68 1.18
C VAL A 151 -3.71 -0.74 0.01
N MET A 152 -2.78 -0.70 -0.92
CA MET A 152 -2.88 0.04 -2.17
C MET A 152 -3.16 -0.94 -3.31
N VAL A 153 -4.21 -0.70 -4.08
CA VAL A 153 -4.53 -1.47 -5.28
C VAL A 153 -4.59 -0.52 -6.46
N MET A 154 -3.85 -0.83 -7.51
CA MET A 154 -4.00 -0.21 -8.83
C MET A 154 -4.63 -1.23 -9.77
N ASP A 155 -5.69 -0.82 -10.47
CA ASP A 155 -6.42 -1.65 -11.43
C ASP A 155 -6.91 -0.79 -12.60
N ALA A 156 -7.48 -1.42 -13.62
CA ALA A 156 -8.13 -0.76 -14.75
C ALA A 156 -9.53 -0.22 -14.38
N ASP A 157 -10.15 -0.80 -13.34
CA ASP A 157 -11.53 -0.57 -12.95
C ASP A 157 -11.64 -0.25 -11.45
N VAL A 158 -12.46 0.74 -11.11
CA VAL A 158 -12.59 1.22 -9.72
C VAL A 158 -13.31 0.23 -8.83
N ASP A 159 -14.31 -0.48 -9.35
CA ASP A 159 -15.05 -1.48 -8.57
C ASP A 159 -14.14 -2.67 -8.28
N ALA A 160 -13.37 -3.12 -9.28
CA ALA A 160 -12.37 -4.17 -9.12
C ALA A 160 -11.24 -3.80 -8.14
N ALA A 161 -10.73 -2.57 -8.22
CA ALA A 161 -9.72 -2.07 -7.28
C ALA A 161 -10.26 -2.05 -5.84
N ASN A 162 -11.50 -1.59 -5.66
CA ASN A 162 -12.16 -1.51 -4.36
C ASN A 162 -12.43 -2.90 -3.77
N GLU A 163 -12.98 -3.83 -4.57
CA GLU A 163 -13.26 -5.20 -4.15
C GLU A 163 -11.96 -5.92 -3.74
N THR A 164 -10.90 -5.79 -4.55
CA THR A 164 -9.60 -6.39 -4.26
C THR A 164 -8.99 -5.82 -2.98
N ALA A 165 -9.04 -4.50 -2.80
CA ALA A 165 -8.49 -3.86 -1.59
C ALA A 165 -9.21 -4.34 -0.32
N VAL A 166 -10.54 -4.47 -0.35
CA VAL A 166 -11.33 -4.99 0.77
C VAL A 166 -11.04 -6.47 1.03
N ASN A 167 -10.89 -7.29 -0.02
CA ASN A 167 -10.54 -8.71 0.12
C ASN A 167 -9.17 -8.88 0.78
N VAL A 168 -8.16 -8.13 0.32
CA VAL A 168 -6.81 -8.15 0.91
C VAL A 168 -6.83 -7.63 2.34
N ALA A 169 -7.53 -6.53 2.62
CA ALA A 169 -7.66 -5.98 3.98
C ALA A 169 -8.33 -6.97 4.94
N ASN A 170 -9.38 -7.68 4.50
CA ASN A 170 -10.02 -8.74 5.28
C ASN A 170 -9.07 -9.90 5.55
N TYR A 171 -8.36 -10.38 4.54
CA TYR A 171 -7.36 -11.44 4.73
C TYR A 171 -6.35 -11.06 5.82
N ILE A 172 -5.80 -9.84 5.74
CA ILE A 172 -4.84 -9.34 6.74
C ILE A 172 -5.49 -9.26 8.12
N ALA A 173 -6.72 -8.75 8.22
CA ALA A 173 -7.43 -8.55 9.49
C ALA A 173 -7.85 -9.86 10.17
N GLU A 174 -8.04 -10.94 9.39
CA GLU A 174 -8.41 -12.27 9.88
C GLU A 174 -7.19 -13.18 10.13
N ALA A 175 -6.03 -12.85 9.54
CA ALA A 175 -4.80 -13.60 9.72
C ALA A 175 -4.21 -13.41 11.12
N ASP A 176 -3.80 -14.54 11.72
CA ASP A 176 -3.00 -14.54 12.94
C ASP A 176 -1.53 -14.27 12.61
N VAL A 177 -0.84 -13.52 13.47
CA VAL A 177 0.62 -13.40 13.44
C VAL A 177 1.20 -14.58 14.21
N ASP A 178 2.12 -15.32 13.61
CA ASP A 178 2.95 -16.23 14.39
C ASP A 178 4.08 -15.42 15.07
N ASP A 179 4.47 -15.79 16.28
CA ASP A 179 5.50 -15.08 17.07
C ASP A 179 6.94 -15.27 16.49
N GLU A 180 7.05 -15.69 15.23
CA GLU A 180 8.32 -15.90 14.54
C GLU A 180 8.91 -14.56 14.08
N GLU A 181 10.24 -14.41 14.18
CA GLU A 181 10.94 -13.22 13.67
C GLU A 181 10.84 -13.15 12.13
N VAL A 182 10.71 -11.93 11.61
CA VAL A 182 10.74 -11.68 10.16
C VAL A 182 12.05 -12.19 9.56
N THR A 183 11.93 -13.00 8.51
CA THR A 183 13.04 -13.52 7.72
C THR A 183 12.89 -13.11 6.26
N PHE A 184 13.93 -12.50 5.69
CA PHE A 184 14.03 -12.19 4.27
C PHE A 184 14.73 -13.34 3.53
N ASN A 185 14.05 -13.92 2.54
CA ASN A 185 14.52 -15.04 1.74
C ASN A 185 15.37 -14.57 0.55
N GLU A 186 16.22 -15.46 0.05
CA GLU A 186 17.10 -15.16 -1.11
C GLU A 186 16.32 -14.90 -2.41
N ASP A 187 15.06 -15.34 -2.48
CA ASP A 187 14.18 -15.15 -3.64
C ASP A 187 13.42 -13.80 -3.61
N GLY A 188 13.67 -12.95 -2.61
CA GLY A 188 13.03 -11.65 -2.47
C GLY A 188 11.69 -11.66 -1.73
N THR A 189 11.26 -12.83 -1.23
CA THR A 189 10.09 -12.97 -0.35
C THR A 189 10.48 -12.94 1.13
N SER A 190 9.50 -12.80 2.01
CA SER A 190 9.66 -12.79 3.45
C SER A 190 8.61 -13.64 4.16
N THR A 191 8.97 -14.17 5.33
CA THR A 191 8.10 -14.97 6.20
C THR A 191 8.27 -14.56 7.67
N GLY A 192 7.32 -14.93 8.52
CA GLY A 192 7.36 -14.58 9.94
C GLY A 192 6.82 -13.18 10.22
N GLY A 193 6.41 -12.94 11.46
CA GLY A 193 5.90 -11.65 11.92
C GLY A 193 4.76 -11.14 11.05
N VAL A 194 4.86 -9.88 10.62
CA VAL A 194 3.76 -9.26 9.87
C VAL A 194 3.54 -9.84 8.47
N PHE A 195 4.57 -10.48 7.88
CA PHE A 195 4.47 -11.08 6.54
C PHE A 195 3.56 -12.31 6.53
N ASP A 196 3.33 -12.95 7.67
CA ASP A 196 2.37 -14.07 7.78
C ASP A 196 0.92 -13.61 7.62
N ARG A 197 0.66 -12.30 7.79
CA ARG A 197 -0.64 -11.70 7.53
C ARG A 197 -0.86 -11.34 6.07
N PHE A 198 0.18 -11.40 5.24
CA PHE A 198 0.08 -11.02 3.85
C PHE A 198 -0.35 -12.23 3.01
N PRO A 199 -1.18 -12.03 1.97
CA PRO A 199 -1.56 -13.10 1.06
C PRO A 199 -0.35 -13.84 0.45
N GLU A 200 -0.57 -15.10 0.08
CA GLU A 200 0.44 -15.87 -0.63
C GLU A 200 0.54 -15.44 -2.12
N SER A 201 1.72 -15.62 -2.71
CA SER A 201 1.91 -15.40 -4.15
C SER A 201 0.94 -16.26 -4.97
N GLY A 202 0.19 -15.64 -5.87
CA GLY A 202 -0.74 -16.32 -6.75
C GLY A 202 -2.07 -16.72 -6.11
N SER A 203 -2.37 -16.25 -4.90
CA SER A 203 -3.65 -16.52 -4.24
C SER A 203 -4.82 -15.76 -4.87
N ASP A 204 -6.04 -16.18 -4.58
CA ASP A 204 -7.25 -15.55 -5.12
C ASP A 204 -7.44 -14.12 -4.56
N GLU A 205 -6.99 -13.85 -3.33
CA GLU A 205 -7.07 -12.54 -2.67
C GLU A 205 -6.27 -11.47 -3.42
N VAL A 206 -5.16 -11.86 -4.06
CA VAL A 206 -4.33 -10.98 -4.88
C VAL A 206 -4.55 -11.18 -6.37
N ASN A 207 -5.71 -11.72 -6.78
CA ASN A 207 -6.07 -11.96 -8.18
C ASN A 207 -5.05 -12.79 -8.97
N GLY A 208 -4.34 -13.70 -8.30
CA GLY A 208 -3.30 -14.51 -8.91
C GLY A 208 -2.00 -13.76 -9.23
N LEU A 209 -1.82 -12.52 -8.74
CA LEU A 209 -0.57 -11.78 -8.85
C LEU A 209 0.53 -12.44 -8.03
N ASN A 210 1.77 -12.27 -8.47
CA ASN A 210 2.93 -12.82 -7.78
C ASN A 210 3.59 -11.78 -6.90
N VAL A 211 4.21 -12.22 -5.81
CA VAL A 211 5.09 -11.35 -5.02
C VAL A 211 6.23 -10.90 -5.94
N ASP A 212 6.33 -9.59 -6.12
CA ASP A 212 7.38 -8.92 -6.88
C ASP A 212 8.54 -8.52 -5.97
N SER A 213 8.22 -8.00 -4.78
CA SER A 213 9.22 -7.55 -3.81
C SER A 213 8.67 -7.45 -2.39
N ASP A 214 9.53 -7.81 -1.43
CA ASP A 214 9.38 -7.48 0.00
C ASP A 214 10.50 -6.54 0.46
N SER A 215 10.18 -5.60 1.34
CA SER A 215 11.14 -4.60 1.84
C SER A 215 11.00 -4.39 3.35
N ASP A 216 12.14 -4.30 4.03
CA ASP A 216 12.27 -3.59 5.31
C ASP A 216 12.51 -2.12 4.98
N LEU A 217 11.56 -1.30 5.39
CA LEU A 217 11.54 0.09 5.05
C LEU A 217 12.37 0.94 6.03
N LEU A 218 12.67 0.43 7.24
CA LEU A 218 13.56 1.11 8.19
C LEU A 218 15.01 0.68 8.07
N ALA A 219 15.29 -0.41 7.35
CA ALA A 219 16.66 -0.85 7.11
C ALA A 219 17.47 0.18 6.31
N GLU A 220 18.66 0.54 6.81
CA GLU A 220 19.59 1.42 6.11
C GLU A 220 19.92 0.88 4.70
N GLY A 221 19.40 1.53 3.65
CA GLY A 221 19.75 1.26 2.26
C GLY A 221 18.81 0.35 1.47
N ALA A 222 17.53 0.22 1.87
CA ALA A 222 16.51 -0.35 1.01
C ALA A 222 16.37 0.47 -0.29
N ALA A 223 16.77 -0.12 -1.43
CA ALA A 223 16.89 0.51 -2.74
C ALA A 223 16.18 -0.32 -3.82
#